data_AF-A0A6B3G463-F1
#
_entry.id   AF-A0A6B3G463-F1
#
_cell.length_a   1.000
_cell.length_b   1.000
_cell.length_c   1.000
_cell.angle_alpha   90.00
_cell.angle_beta   90.00
_cell.angle_gamma   90.00
#
_symmetry.space_group_name_H-M   'P 1'
#
loop_
_entity.id
_entity.type
_entity.pdbx_description
1 polymer ?
#
loop_
_entity_poly.entity_id
_entity_poly.type
_entity_poly.pdbx_seq_one_letter_code
_entity_poly.pdbx_strand_id
1 'polypeptide(L)'
;TLAEFIASGAYDRHVRSMRLRYRRRRDQLVAALADRAPGIEVSGIAAGLHAVLELPSGAERSVIQAAAFQGLALEGLSRYRHPDAPATRDALVIGYGSPSESAWPGALDALCRVLP
;
A
#
# COMPACT_ATOMS: atom_id res chain seq x y z
N THR A 1 -29.13 9.30 8.37
CA THR A 1 -28.09 9.42 9.41
C THR A 1 -27.20 8.18 9.42
N LEU A 2 -26.10 8.16 10.18
CA LEU A 2 -25.32 6.91 10.39
C LEU A 2 -26.20 5.81 11.02
N ALA A 3 -27.07 6.17 11.96
CA ALA A 3 -27.98 5.22 12.59
C ALA A 3 -28.90 4.53 11.56
N GLU A 4 -29.49 5.29 10.64
CA GLU A 4 -30.29 4.71 9.53
C GLU A 4 -29.45 3.87 8.57
N PHE A 5 -28.21 4.27 8.29
CA PHE A 5 -27.30 3.52 7.43
C PHE A 5 -26.95 2.15 8.03
N ILE A 6 -26.80 2.09 9.35
CA ILE A 6 -26.59 0.84 10.11
C ILE A 6 -27.90 0.04 10.15
N ALA A 7 -29.01 0.64 10.61
CA ALA A 7 -30.28 -0.06 10.81
C ALA A 7 -30.86 -0.64 9.50
N SER A 8 -30.62 0.00 8.35
CA SER A 8 -31.05 -0.49 7.03
C SER A 8 -30.14 -1.59 6.44
N GLY A 9 -29.08 -1.98 7.14
CA GLY A 9 -28.05 -2.91 6.67
C GLY A 9 -27.20 -2.37 5.50
N ALA A 10 -27.34 -1.08 5.18
CA ALA A 10 -26.57 -0.45 4.11
C ALA A 10 -25.08 -0.37 4.44
N TYR A 11 -24.74 -0.20 5.73
CA TYR A 11 -23.36 -0.27 6.22
C TYR A 11 -22.71 -1.64 5.94
N ASP A 12 -23.40 -2.74 6.24
CA ASP A 12 -22.86 -4.09 6.02
C ASP A 12 -22.63 -4.38 4.52
N ARG A 13 -23.58 -3.96 3.67
CA ARG A 13 -23.42 -4.05 2.21
C ARG A 13 -22.22 -3.24 1.72
N HIS A 14 -22.03 -2.04 2.26
CA HIS A 14 -20.89 -1.19 1.96
C HIS A 14 -19.57 -1.85 2.38
N VAL A 15 -19.46 -2.33 3.62
CA VAL A 15 -18.25 -3.01 4.12
C VAL A 15 -17.94 -4.25 3.29
N ARG A 16 -18.95 -5.04 2.92
CA ARG A 16 -18.77 -6.23 2.06
C ARG A 16 -18.22 -5.85 0.68
N SER A 17 -18.77 -4.81 0.06
CA SER A 17 -18.28 -4.27 -1.21
C SER A 17 -16.83 -3.78 -1.09
N MET A 18 -16.53 -3.01 -0.05
CA MET A 18 -15.20 -2.48 0.21
C MET A 18 -14.16 -3.58 0.44
N ARG A 19 -14.49 -4.64 1.20
CA ARG A 19 -13.60 -5.79 1.41
C ARG A 19 -13.22 -6.48 0.10
N LEU A 20 -14.16 -6.65 -0.83
CA LEU A 20 -13.88 -7.22 -2.14
C LEU A 20 -12.98 -6.31 -2.97
N ARG A 21 -13.25 -5.00 -2.97
CA ARG A 21 -12.44 -4.01 -3.69
C ARG A 21 -10.99 -3.99 -3.19
N TYR A 22 -10.79 -3.93 -1.88
CA TYR A 22 -9.46 -3.85 -1.29
C TYR A 22 -8.68 -5.15 -1.46
N ARG A 23 -9.35 -6.31 -1.41
CA ARG A 23 -8.72 -7.59 -1.77
C ARG A 23 -8.21 -7.58 -3.22
N ARG A 24 -9.04 -7.18 -4.19
CA ARG A 24 -8.63 -7.09 -5.60
C ARG A 24 -7.43 -6.17 -5.80
N ARG A 25 -7.41 -5.01 -5.14
CA ARG A 25 -6.26 -4.09 -5.21
C ARG A 25 -5.00 -4.69 -4.63
N ARG A 26 -5.10 -5.38 -3.48
CA ARG A 26 -3.95 -6.09 -2.92
C ARG A 26 -3.45 -7.16 -3.89
N ASP A 27 -4.33 -7.94 -4.50
CA ASP A 27 -3.96 -8.99 -5.45
C ASP A 27 -3.28 -8.40 -6.69
N GLN A 28 -3.80 -7.28 -7.21
CA GLN A 28 -3.17 -6.53 -8.30
C GLN A 28 -1.79 -5.99 -7.93
N LEU A 29 -1.63 -5.45 -6.72
CA LEU A 29 -0.34 -4.98 -6.22
C LEU A 29 0.67 -6.15 -6.18
N VAL A 30 0.31 -7.27 -5.56
CA VAL A 30 1.19 -8.44 -5.46
C VAL A 30 1.53 -8.98 -6.85
N ALA A 31 0.57 -9.09 -7.76
CA ALA A 31 0.80 -9.57 -9.12
C ALA A 31 1.74 -8.65 -9.90
N ALA A 32 1.55 -7.33 -9.83
CA ALA A 32 2.42 -6.38 -10.52
C ALA A 32 3.85 -6.38 -9.97
N LEU A 33 4.02 -6.54 -8.64
CA LEU A 33 5.34 -6.68 -8.03
C LEU A 33 6.03 -7.97 -8.46
N ALA A 34 5.31 -9.10 -8.48
CA ALA A 34 5.87 -10.37 -8.94
C ALA A 34 6.34 -10.31 -10.40
N ASP A 35 5.65 -9.55 -11.25
CA ASP A 35 5.99 -9.38 -12.67
C ASP A 35 7.14 -8.38 -12.90
N ARG A 36 7.10 -7.23 -12.22
CA ARG A 36 7.97 -6.08 -12.54
C ARG A 36 9.05 -5.76 -11.52
N ALA A 37 8.94 -6.27 -10.30
CA ALA A 37 9.88 -6.04 -9.21
C ALA A 37 10.04 -7.32 -8.36
N PRO A 38 10.47 -8.44 -8.96
CA PRO A 38 10.46 -9.76 -8.31
C PRO A 38 11.40 -9.86 -7.09
N GLY A 39 12.34 -8.93 -6.92
CA GLY A 39 13.19 -8.83 -5.73
C GLY A 39 12.54 -8.11 -4.54
N ILE A 40 11.34 -7.55 -4.71
CA ILE A 40 10.61 -6.82 -3.67
C ILE A 40 9.64 -7.75 -2.97
N GLU A 41 9.94 -8.07 -1.72
CA GLU A 41 9.08 -8.91 -0.90
C GLU A 41 7.93 -8.13 -0.29
N VAL A 42 6.71 -8.69 -0.38
CA VAL A 42 5.54 -8.15 0.31
C VAL A 42 5.42 -8.84 1.67
N SER A 43 5.60 -8.09 2.76
CA SER A 43 5.48 -8.59 4.12
C SER A 43 4.21 -8.12 4.84
N GLY A 44 3.96 -8.72 6.01
CA GLY A 44 2.78 -8.48 6.83
C GLY A 44 1.61 -9.41 6.51
N ILE A 45 0.57 -9.33 7.36
CA ILE A 45 -0.64 -10.13 7.20
C ILE A 45 -1.48 -9.55 6.05
N ALA A 46 -2.13 -10.41 5.26
CA ALA A 46 -3.07 -10.02 4.21
C ALA A 46 -4.38 -9.45 4.78
N ALA A 47 -4.28 -8.36 5.53
CA ALA A 47 -5.37 -7.70 6.22
C ALA A 47 -5.21 -6.17 6.16
N GLY A 48 -6.30 -5.44 6.42
CA GLY A 48 -6.28 -3.99 6.41
C GLY A 48 -6.25 -3.37 5.01
N LEU A 49 -5.64 -2.19 4.91
CA LEU A 49 -5.59 -1.34 3.71
C LEU A 49 -4.16 -0.96 3.31
N HIS A 50 -3.18 -1.66 3.87
CA HIS A 50 -1.77 -1.43 3.61
C HIS A 50 -1.02 -2.74 3.36
N ALA A 51 0.11 -2.64 2.66
CA ALA A 51 1.10 -3.68 2.50
C ALA A 51 2.48 -3.10 2.87
N VAL A 52 3.38 -3.93 3.37
CA VAL A 52 4.76 -3.54 3.63
C VAL A 52 5.63 -4.14 2.54
N LEU A 53 6.45 -3.32 1.87
CA LEU A 53 7.38 -3.76 0.84
C LEU A 53 8.80 -3.67 1.38
N GLU A 54 9.49 -4.81 1.50
CA GLU A 54 10.90 -4.81 1.89
C GLU A 54 11.74 -4.17 0.79
N LEU A 55 12.71 -3.35 1.20
CA LEU A 55 13.64 -2.69 0.30
C LEU A 55 15.08 -3.13 0.58
N PRO A 56 15.97 -3.03 -0.42
CA PRO A 56 17.40 -3.09 -0.18
C PRO A 56 17.84 -2.05 0.86
N SER A 57 18.87 -2.38 1.64
CA SER A 57 19.41 -1.47 2.65
C SER A 57 19.87 -0.15 2.03
N GLY A 58 19.49 0.97 2.64
CA GLY A 58 19.74 2.33 2.20
C GLY A 58 18.75 2.87 1.16
N ALA A 59 17.82 2.07 0.64
CA ALA A 59 16.97 2.47 -0.49
C ALA A 59 15.71 3.25 -0.10
N GLU A 60 15.29 3.24 1.18
CA GLU A 60 14.01 3.82 1.59
C GLU A 60 13.86 5.30 1.17
N ARG A 61 14.85 6.13 1.49
CA ARG A 61 14.80 7.57 1.21
C ARG A 61 14.78 7.88 -0.29
N SER A 62 15.60 7.20 -1.08
CA SER A 62 15.68 7.44 -2.53
C SER A 62 14.41 7.00 -3.24
N VAL A 63 13.82 5.87 -2.85
CA VAL A 63 12.56 5.41 -3.42
C VAL A 63 11.42 6.35 -3.07
N ILE A 64 11.33 6.85 -1.83
CA ILE A 64 10.31 7.86 -1.44
C ILE A 64 10.46 9.13 -2.28
N GLN A 65 11.70 9.59 -2.51
CA GLN A 65 11.96 10.77 -3.33
C GLN A 65 11.54 10.55 -4.80
N ALA A 66 11.90 9.41 -5.38
CA ALA A 66 11.51 9.05 -6.74
C ALA A 66 9.98 8.90 -6.87
N ALA A 67 9.32 8.32 -5.87
CA ALA A 67 7.87 8.21 -5.79
C ALA A 67 7.21 9.60 -5.79
N ALA A 68 7.70 10.53 -4.96
CA ALA A 68 7.19 11.89 -4.91
C ALA A 68 7.31 12.61 -6.26
N PHE A 69 8.40 12.40 -7.00
CA PHE A 69 8.57 12.94 -8.35
C PHE A 69 7.54 12.37 -9.36
N GLN A 70 7.08 11.14 -9.13
CA GLN A 70 6.00 10.50 -9.91
C GLN A 70 4.59 10.84 -9.39
N GLY A 71 4.47 11.75 -8.41
CA GLY A 71 3.18 12.13 -7.81
C GLY A 71 2.62 11.11 -6.81
N LEU A 72 3.46 10.19 -6.31
CA LEU A 72 3.08 9.22 -5.28
C LEU A 72 3.50 9.68 -3.89
N ALA A 73 2.54 9.73 -2.96
CA ALA A 73 2.81 9.93 -1.55
C ALA A 73 2.99 8.57 -0.86
N LEU A 74 4.24 8.19 -0.59
CA LEU A 74 4.61 6.96 0.11
C LEU A 74 5.26 7.28 1.46
N GLU A 75 5.12 6.38 2.43
CA GLU A 75 5.79 6.49 3.72
C GLU A 75 6.78 5.34 3.91
N GLY A 76 7.96 5.66 4.43
CA GLY A 76 8.95 4.68 4.88
C GLY A 76 8.55 4.07 6.22
N LEU A 77 8.93 2.81 6.42
CA LEU A 77 8.77 2.11 7.70
C LEU A 77 9.48 2.85 8.84
N SER A 78 10.58 3.55 8.55
CA SER A 78 11.31 4.36 9.54
C SER A 78 10.41 5.35 10.30
N ARG A 79 9.34 5.87 9.67
CA ARG A 79 8.36 6.78 10.30
C ARG A 79 7.52 6.13 11.39
N TYR A 80 7.35 4.80 11.32
CA TYR A 80 6.56 4.00 12.26
C TYR A 80 7.43 3.35 13.34
N ARG A 81 8.76 3.54 13.27
CA ARG A 81 9.70 2.95 14.22
C ARG A 81 9.64 3.71 15.54
N HIS A 82 9.55 2.97 16.64
CA HIS A 82 9.73 3.55 17.96
C HIS A 82 11.14 4.17 18.07
N PRO A 83 11.31 5.35 18.69
CA PRO A 83 12.62 6.02 18.77
C PRO A 83 13.74 5.14 19.35
N ASP A 84 13.41 4.28 20.31
CA ASP A 84 14.39 3.40 20.97
C ASP A 84 14.62 2.07 20.23
N ALA A 85 13.92 1.80 19.13
CA ALA A 85 14.07 0.55 18.38
C ALA A 85 15.22 0.64 17.36
N PRO A 86 16.02 -0.43 17.19
CA PRO A 86 17.13 -0.44 16.25
C PRO A 86 16.67 -0.36 14.79
N ALA A 87 17.51 0.25 13.96
CA ALA A 87 17.28 0.36 12.52
C ALA A 87 17.69 -0.91 11.77
N THR A 88 16.80 -1.90 11.74
CA THR A 88 17.14 -3.25 11.23
C THR A 88 16.76 -3.52 9.78
N ARG A 89 15.81 -2.77 9.21
CA ARG A 89 15.33 -2.96 7.84
C ARG A 89 14.76 -1.67 7.24
N ASP A 90 14.83 -1.60 5.92
CA ASP A 90 14.22 -0.57 5.10
C ASP A 90 13.01 -1.15 4.38
N ALA A 91 11.89 -0.43 4.45
CA ALA A 91 10.67 -0.88 3.81
C ALA A 91 9.72 0.29 3.56
N LEU A 92 8.77 0.11 2.65
CA LEU A 92 7.70 1.07 2.41
C LEU A 92 6.38 0.56 2.95
N VAL A 93 5.59 1.46 3.51
CA VAL A 93 4.20 1.21 3.86
C VAL A 93 3.32 1.73 2.72
N ILE A 94 2.74 0.82 1.94
CA ILE A 94 1.93 1.14 0.77
C ILE A 94 0.45 1.05 1.11
N GLY A 95 -0.24 2.19 1.12
CA GLY A 95 -1.69 2.24 1.24
C GLY A 95 -2.39 2.03 -0.11
N TYR A 96 -3.20 0.97 -0.23
CA TYR A 96 -4.00 0.69 -1.44
C TYR A 96 -5.47 1.07 -1.31
N GLY A 97 -5.89 1.58 -0.15
CA GLY A 97 -7.26 2.06 0.09
C GLY A 97 -7.56 3.45 -0.51
N SER A 98 -6.59 4.36 -0.47
CA SER A 98 -6.78 5.79 -0.77
C SER A 98 -6.97 6.14 -2.25
N PRO A 99 -6.25 5.54 -3.23
CA PRO A 99 -6.42 5.91 -4.63
C PRO A 99 -7.86 5.71 -5.12
N SER A 100 -8.33 6.56 -6.04
CA SER A 100 -9.59 6.32 -6.74
C SER A 100 -9.49 5.07 -7.64
N GLU A 101 -10.62 4.56 -8.13
CA GLU A 101 -10.59 3.42 -9.06
C GLU A 101 -9.89 3.76 -10.38
N SER A 102 -10.07 4.98 -10.89
CA SER A 102 -9.40 5.45 -12.10
C SER A 102 -7.91 5.70 -11.91
N ALA A 103 -7.47 6.13 -10.72
CA ALA A 103 -6.07 6.41 -10.44
C ALA A 103 -5.26 5.15 -10.11
N TRP A 104 -5.92 4.07 -9.70
CA TRP A 104 -5.24 2.87 -9.19
C TRP A 104 -4.26 2.23 -10.19
N PRO A 105 -4.61 1.99 -11.47
CA PRO A 105 -3.65 1.42 -12.42
C PRO A 105 -2.40 2.29 -12.60
N GLY A 106 -2.59 3.60 -12.79
CA GLY A 106 -1.48 4.54 -12.94
C GLY A 106 -0.59 4.65 -11.70
N ALA A 107 -1.19 4.58 -10.51
CA ALA A 107 -0.44 4.58 -9.26
C ALA A 107 0.39 3.31 -9.09
N LEU A 108 -0.17 2.15 -9.45
CA LEU A 108 0.55 0.88 -9.42
C LEU A 108 1.72 0.85 -10.43
N ASP A 109 1.49 1.39 -11.62
CA ASP A 109 2.52 1.51 -12.64
C ASP A 109 3.66 2.42 -12.21
N ALA A 110 3.34 3.56 -11.60
CA ALA A 110 4.31 4.49 -11.05
C ALA A 110 5.10 3.87 -9.90
N LEU A 111 4.46 3.12 -9.01
CA LEU A 111 5.14 2.42 -7.91
C LEU A 111 6.18 1.45 -8.47
N CYS A 112 5.81 0.61 -9.43
CA CYS A 112 6.72 -0.36 -10.03
C CYS A 112 7.83 0.29 -10.89
N ARG A 113 7.77 1.61 -11.20
CA ARG A 113 8.87 2.33 -11.87
C ARG A 113 9.90 2.89 -10.89
N VAL A 114 9.51 3.11 -9.64
CA VAL A 114 10.38 3.75 -8.63
C VAL A 114 11.01 2.74 -7.68
N LEU A 115 10.53 1.50 -7.69
CA LEU A 115 11.16 0.38 -6.99
C LEU A 115 12.46 -0.03 -7.71
N PRO A 116 13.48 -0.46 -6.95
CA PRO A 116 14.76 -0.90 -7.49
C PRO A 116 14.68 -2.27 -8.19
#